data_AF-A0A915UZM1-F1
#
_entry.id   AF-A0A915UZM1-F1
#
_cell.length_a   1.000
_cell.length_b   1.000
_cell.length_c   1.000
_cell.angle_alpha   90.00
_cell.angle_beta   90.00
_cell.angle_gamma   90.00
#
_symmetry.space_group_name_H-M   'P 1'
#
loop_
_entity.id
_entity.type
_entity.pdbx_description
1 polymer ?
#
loop_
_entity_poly.entity_id
_entity_poly.type
_entity_poly.pdbx_seq_one_letter_code
_entity_poly.pdbx_strand_id
1 'polypeptide(L)'
;MWTLLALLGIYAGTSALGTSIRLGWVSTRGWRWVHHALFGLIWLALGGAAIWGFTFGAPWRWPLLGVAPFLVLLPRFRPGSSAHCWTATGGLVVLVGLVIWAAVA
;
A
#
# COMPACT_ATOMS: atom_id res chain seq x y z
N MET A 1 7.66 14.36 3.05
CA MET A 1 8.41 13.10 2.95
C MET A 1 7.93 12.07 3.97
N TRP A 2 7.81 12.43 5.25
CA TRP A 2 7.39 11.51 6.31
C TRP A 2 6.05 10.80 6.05
N THR A 3 5.06 11.48 5.45
CA THR A 3 3.77 10.87 5.10
C THR A 3 3.89 9.79 4.01
N LEU A 4 4.77 9.98 3.02
CA LEU A 4 5.09 8.96 2.02
C LEU A 4 5.81 7.75 2.64
N LEU A 5 6.76 7.99 3.55
CA LEU A 5 7.47 6.92 4.25
C LEU A 5 6.54 6.12 5.17
N ALA A 6 5.61 6.80 5.85
CA ALA A 6 4.58 6.14 6.66
C ALA A 6 3.67 5.26 5.78
N LEU A 7 3.18 5.79 4.66
CA LEU A 7 2.41 5.03 3.69
C LEU A 7 3.19 3.81 3.17
N LEU A 8 4.48 3.99 2.82
CA LEU A 8 5.34 2.90 2.37
C LEU A 8 5.49 1.82 3.44
N GLY A 9 5.76 2.20 4.69
CA GLY A 9 5.89 1.25 5.79
C GLY A 9 4.61 0.43 6.00
N ILE A 10 3.45 1.09 6.00
CA ILE A 10 2.16 0.42 6.17
C ILE A 10 1.86 -0.51 4.99
N TYR A 11 2.07 -0.05 3.75
CA TYR A 11 1.86 -0.86 2.56
C TYR A 11 2.81 -2.07 2.57
N ALA A 12 4.11 -1.86 2.76
CA ALA A 12 5.11 -2.92 2.79
C ALA A 12 4.82 -3.95 3.89
N GLY A 13 4.47 -3.50 5.10
CA GLY A 13 4.06 -4.38 6.19
C GLY A 13 2.83 -5.22 5.87
N THR A 14 1.83 -4.62 5.22
CA THR A 14 0.61 -5.33 4.78
C THR A 14 0.91 -6.37 3.70
N SER A 15 1.76 -6.03 2.73
CA SER A 15 2.21 -6.95 1.67
C SER A 15 3.07 -8.10 2.22
N ALA A 16 3.95 -7.80 3.18
CA ALA A 16 4.76 -8.80 3.87
C ALA A 16 3.88 -9.77 4.65
N LEU A 17 2.90 -9.26 5.42
CA LEU A 17 1.94 -10.10 6.13
C LEU A 17 1.13 -10.98 5.15
N GLY A 18 0.62 -10.40 4.06
CA GLY A 18 -0.12 -11.15 3.03
C GLY A 18 0.72 -12.26 2.40
N THR A 19 1.99 -11.98 2.13
CA THR A 19 2.96 -12.97 1.61
C THR A 19 3.23 -14.08 2.62
N SER A 20 3.47 -13.74 3.89
CA SER A 20 3.69 -14.72 4.96
C SER A 20 2.50 -15.64 5.17
N ILE A 21 1.27 -15.12 5.07
CA ILE A 21 0.05 -15.94 5.12
C ILE A 21 -0.01 -16.89 3.93
N ARG A 22 0.28 -16.41 2.71
CA ARG A 22 0.26 -17.21 1.49
C ARG A 22 1.30 -18.34 1.51
N LEU A 23 2.48 -18.07 2.05
CA LEU A 23 3.57 -19.05 2.19
C LEU A 23 3.37 -20.01 3.38
N GLY A 24 2.34 -19.81 4.19
CA GLY A 24 2.06 -20.63 5.37
C GLY A 24 2.99 -20.36 6.57
N TRP A 25 3.80 -19.30 6.52
CA TRP A 25 4.69 -18.91 7.63
C TRP A 25 3.93 -18.37 8.82
N VAL A 26 2.77 -17.72 8.57
CA VAL A 26 1.91 -17.15 9.61
C VAL A 26 0.47 -17.58 9.38
N SER A 27 -0.20 -18.04 10.45
CA SER A 27 -1.63 -18.32 10.43
C SER A 27 -2.41 -17.20 11.11
N THR A 28 -3.27 -16.52 10.36
CA THR A 28 -4.16 -15.47 10.90
C THR A 28 -5.58 -15.99 11.14
N ARG A 29 -5.78 -17.30 11.33
CA ARG A 29 -7.13 -17.92 11.39
C ARG A 29 -8.07 -17.26 12.41
N GLY A 30 -7.54 -16.85 13.57
CA GLY A 30 -8.30 -16.11 14.60
C GLY A 30 -8.22 -14.57 14.49
N TRP A 31 -7.40 -14.04 13.57
CA TRP A 31 -7.02 -12.62 13.50
C TRP A 31 -7.11 -12.09 12.07
N ARG A 32 -7.99 -12.67 11.23
CA ARG A 32 -8.18 -12.27 9.83
C ARG A 32 -8.53 -10.78 9.69
N TRP A 33 -9.23 -10.24 10.68
CA TRP A 33 -9.59 -8.83 10.75
C TRP A 33 -8.36 -7.92 10.77
N VAL A 34 -7.21 -8.35 11.33
CA VAL A 34 -5.98 -7.54 11.38
C VAL A 34 -5.46 -7.26 9.98
N HIS A 35 -5.49 -8.26 9.09
CA HIS A 35 -5.07 -8.06 7.71
C HIS A 35 -6.00 -7.07 6.98
N HIS A 36 -7.31 -7.14 7.22
CA HIS A 36 -8.27 -6.17 6.68
C HIS A 36 -8.12 -4.77 7.30
N ALA A 37 -7.83 -4.69 8.60
CA ALA A 37 -7.58 -3.42 9.29
C ALA A 37 -6.32 -2.74 8.74
N LEU A 38 -5.26 -3.52 8.48
CA LEU A 38 -4.05 -3.03 7.82
C LEU A 38 -4.33 -2.54 6.39
N PHE A 39 -5.17 -3.24 5.63
CA PHE A 39 -5.62 -2.75 4.33
C PHE A 39 -6.39 -1.42 4.43
N GLY A 40 -7.28 -1.28 5.42
CA GLY A 40 -7.95 -0.02 5.73
C GLY A 40 -6.96 1.09 6.13
N LEU A 41 -5.92 0.74 6.89
CA LEU A 41 -4.87 1.66 7.30
C LEU A 41 -4.06 2.19 6.09
N ILE A 42 -3.86 1.38 5.04
CA ILE A 42 -3.25 1.85 3.79
C ILE A 42 -4.10 2.99 3.19
N TRP A 43 -5.43 2.84 3.13
CA TRP A 43 -6.32 3.88 2.62
C TRP A 43 -6.24 5.18 3.43
N LEU A 44 -6.23 5.06 4.76
CA LEU A 44 -6.07 6.22 5.65
C LEU A 44 -4.72 6.91 5.45
N ALA A 45 -3.64 6.13 5.34
CA ALA A 45 -2.30 6.66 5.09
C ALA A 45 -2.19 7.32 3.71
N LEU A 46 -2.80 6.73 2.68
CA LEU A 46 -2.83 7.28 1.32
C LEU A 46 -3.61 8.60 1.30
N GLY A 47 -4.80 8.63 1.93
CA GLY A 47 -5.61 9.83 2.06
C GLY A 47 -4.87 10.93 2.83
N GLY A 48 -4.25 10.59 3.96
CA GLY A 48 -3.45 11.53 4.75
C GLY A 48 -2.23 12.05 3.99
N ALA A 49 -1.51 11.19 3.26
CA ALA A 49 -0.40 11.59 2.42
C ALA A 49 -0.85 12.49 1.27
N ALA A 50 -1.99 12.19 0.64
CA ALA A 50 -2.56 13.02 -0.42
C ALA A 50 -2.96 14.40 0.13
N ILE A 51 -3.76 14.46 1.20
CA ILE A 51 -4.16 15.73 1.83
C ILE A 51 -2.92 16.57 2.16
N TRP A 52 -1.93 15.99 2.83
CA TRP A 52 -0.68 16.70 3.15
C TRP A 52 0.04 17.18 1.89
N GLY A 53 0.20 16.29 0.89
CA GLY A 53 0.92 16.59 -0.34
C GLY A 53 0.27 17.71 -1.16
N PHE A 54 -1.05 17.75 -1.23
CA PHE A 54 -1.78 18.81 -1.92
C PHE A 54 -1.79 20.12 -1.13
N THR A 55 -2.03 20.07 0.19
CA THR A 55 -2.04 21.27 1.05
C THR A 55 -0.70 22.00 1.04
N PHE A 56 0.41 21.27 1.05
CA PHE A 56 1.76 21.87 1.12
C PHE A 56 2.48 21.90 -0.24
N GLY A 57 1.78 21.63 -1.35
CA GLY A 57 2.38 21.73 -2.68
C GLY A 57 3.56 20.79 -2.91
N ALA A 58 3.55 19.60 -2.30
CA ALA A 58 4.63 18.64 -2.40
C ALA A 58 4.86 18.18 -3.86
N PRO A 59 6.11 17.96 -4.30
CA PRO A 59 6.41 17.60 -5.69
C PRO A 59 5.81 16.24 -6.10
N TRP A 60 5.63 15.33 -5.14
CA TRP A 60 5.11 13.98 -5.34
C TRP A 60 3.58 13.86 -5.28
N ARG A 61 2.84 14.96 -5.09
CA ARG A 61 1.38 14.93 -4.86
C ARG A 61 0.59 14.28 -6.01
N TRP A 62 0.97 14.54 -7.25
CA TRP A 62 0.29 13.98 -8.43
C TRP A 62 0.68 12.52 -8.70
N PRO A 63 1.98 12.16 -8.74
CA PRO A 63 2.38 10.76 -8.89
C PRO A 63 1.80 9.82 -7.82
N LEU A 64 1.57 10.31 -6.59
CA LEU A 64 0.95 9.53 -5.51
C LEU A 64 -0.39 8.89 -5.90
N LEU A 65 -1.17 9.56 -6.75
CA LEU A 65 -2.47 9.05 -7.21
C LEU A 65 -2.34 7.75 -8.01
N GLY A 66 -1.17 7.46 -8.56
CA GLY A 66 -0.87 6.20 -9.26
C GLY A 66 -0.97 4.95 -8.39
N VAL A 67 -0.95 5.08 -7.05
CA VAL A 67 -1.15 3.95 -6.13
C VAL A 67 -2.63 3.54 -6.03
N ALA A 68 -3.56 4.49 -6.19
CA ALA A 68 -4.98 4.28 -5.92
C ALA A 68 -5.64 3.17 -6.78
N PRO A 69 -5.39 3.06 -8.11
CA PRO A 69 -5.98 2.02 -8.93
C PRO A 69 -5.70 0.60 -8.41
N PHE A 70 -4.50 0.35 -7.91
CA PHE A 70 -4.14 -0.95 -7.34
C PHE A 70 -4.96 -1.26 -6.09
N LEU A 71 -5.15 -0.30 -5.20
CA LEU A 71 -5.96 -0.47 -3.99
C LEU A 71 -7.45 -0.65 -4.30
N VAL A 72 -7.97 0.02 -5.33
CA VAL A 72 -9.37 -0.14 -5.78
C VAL A 72 -9.59 -1.53 -6.38
N LEU A 73 -8.62 -2.05 -7.13
CA LEU A 73 -8.73 -3.35 -7.81
C LEU A 73 -8.49 -4.53 -6.87
N LEU A 74 -7.66 -4.37 -5.83
CA LEU A 74 -7.25 -5.43 -4.91
C LEU A 74 -8.40 -6.31 -4.36
N PRO A 75 -9.55 -5.74 -3.91
CA PRO A 75 -10.66 -6.51 -3.36
C PRO A 75 -11.48 -7.24 -4.42
N ARG A 76 -11.28 -6.92 -5.71
CA ARG A 76 -12.00 -7.56 -6.83
C ARG A 76 -11.43 -8.93 -7.17
N PHE A 77 -10.23 -9.23 -6.71
CA PHE A 77 -9.57 -10.51 -6.94
C PHE A 77 -9.71 -11.43 -5.74
N ARG A 78 -9.84 -12.74 -6.01
CA ARG A 78 -9.86 -13.76 -4.96
C ARG A 78 -8.59 -13.61 -4.08
N PRO A 79 -8.71 -13.54 -2.75
CA PRO A 79 -7.54 -13.44 -1.87
C PRO A 79 -6.54 -14.57 -2.13
N GLY A 80 -5.25 -14.21 -2.22
CA GLY A 80 -4.15 -15.15 -2.49
C GLY A 80 -4.01 -15.65 -3.93
N SER A 81 -4.92 -15.28 -4.84
CA SER A 81 -4.78 -15.55 -6.27
C SER A 81 -3.63 -14.77 -6.89
N SER A 82 -3.10 -15.23 -8.03
CA SER A 82 -2.03 -14.52 -8.75
C SER A 82 -2.40 -13.08 -9.07
N ALA A 83 -3.64 -12.82 -9.52
CA ALA A 83 -4.12 -11.47 -9.81
C ALA A 83 -4.13 -10.56 -8.58
N HIS A 84 -4.55 -11.08 -7.43
CA HIS A 84 -4.51 -10.35 -6.16
C HIS A 84 -3.07 -10.01 -5.76
N CYS A 85 -2.15 -10.97 -5.86
CA CYS A 85 -0.74 -10.76 -5.56
C CYS A 85 -0.09 -9.75 -6.50
N TRP A 86 -0.32 -9.86 -7.81
CA TRP A 86 0.22 -8.92 -8.80
C TRP A 86 -0.27 -7.49 -8.58
N THR A 87 -1.54 -7.33 -8.19
CA THR A 87 -2.10 -6.01 -7.88
C THR A 87 -1.47 -5.42 -6.63
N ALA A 88 -1.32 -6.21 -5.56
CA ALA A 88 -0.66 -5.77 -4.33
C ALA A 88 0.80 -5.35 -4.59
N THR A 89 1.54 -6.19 -5.31
CA THR A 89 2.95 -5.94 -5.69
C THR A 89 3.07 -4.73 -6.60
N GLY A 90 2.18 -4.58 -7.59
CA GLY A 90 2.20 -3.44 -8.52
C GLY A 90 2.06 -2.12 -7.79
N GLY A 91 1.09 -2.01 -6.87
CA GLY A 91 0.92 -0.78 -6.08
C GLY A 91 2.11 -0.50 -5.16
N LEU A 92 2.73 -1.53 -4.58
CA LEU A 92 3.94 -1.38 -3.77
C LEU A 92 5.13 -0.89 -4.62
N VAL A 93 5.33 -1.45 -5.82
CA VAL A 93 6.40 -1.03 -6.74
C VAL A 93 6.23 0.43 -7.15
N VAL A 94 5.01 0.85 -7.50
CA VAL A 94 4.71 2.25 -7.82
C VAL A 94 5.06 3.16 -6.64
N LEU A 95 4.66 2.79 -5.43
CA LEU A 95 4.93 3.57 -4.23
C LEU A 95 6.43 3.63 -3.89
N VAL A 96 7.17 2.51 -4.01
CA VAL A 96 8.62 2.48 -3.81
C VAL A 96 9.32 3.37 -4.84
N GLY A 97 8.97 3.25 -6.12
CA GLY A 97 9.51 4.10 -7.18
C GLY A 97 9.25 5.58 -6.92
N LEU A 98 8.04 5.93 -6.45
CA LEU A 98 7.70 7.28 -6.06
C LEU A 98 8.55 7.78 -4.88
N VAL A 99 8.74 6.97 -3.83
CA VAL A 99 9.57 7.34 -2.69
C VAL A 99 11.02 7.56 -3.09
N ILE A 100 11.58 6.67 -3.92
CA ILE A 100 12.94 6.81 -4.46
C ILE A 100 13.07 8.09 -5.27
N TRP A 101 12.14 8.32 -6.20
CA TRP A 101 12.13 9.53 -7.02
C TRP A 101 12.02 10.80 -6.15
N ALA A 102 11.10 10.83 -5.19
CA ALA A 102 10.90 11.97 -4.31
C ALA A 102 12.11 12.25 -3.40
N ALA A 103 12.96 11.25 -3.13
CA ALA A 103 14.17 11.41 -2.35
C ALA A 103 15.33 12.05 -3.13
N VAL A 104 15.27 12.06 -4.47
CA VAL A 104 16.32 12.58 -5.35
C VAL A 104 15.89 13.76 -6.22
N ALA A 105 14.61 14.13 -6.20
CA ALA A 105 14.01 15.25 -6.91
C ALA A 105 13.86 16.48 -6.02
#